data_AF-A0A1L3JJV2-F1
#
_entry.id   AF-A0A1L3JJV2-F1
#
_cell.length_a   1.000
_cell.length_b   1.000
_cell.length_c   1.000
_cell.angle_alpha   90.00
_cell.angle_beta   90.00
_cell.angle_gamma   90.00
#
_symmetry.space_group_name_H-M   'P 1'
#
loop_
_entity.id
_entity.type
_entity.pdbx_description
1 polymer ?
#
loop_
_entity_poly.entity_id
_entity_poly.type
_entity_poly.pdbx_seq_one_letter_code
_entity_poly.pdbx_strand_id
1 'polypeptide(L)'
;MTNEYLEYYPNKLAKDFKFDKHLKNEKRFQEYCRGKEIPYYKDEGNWGTKLDIGNIPIKEAVKRAFILQEFGVWKEWKNTGKNIFNFSKNLTELLKETNVLDLDISIIKLPYKNFYIDLTSAKIPFEENGSEFIEGAFITDENYDADNGDSFERAIGVDFAGKDYIEKYWKINKNLCWDGDRGFHSMTLFLEKNGDLRTIQDAINFDKKGFVGEATFDERDDNTKIELYLIHKQFVDRTINFIINCLLYLTTKDVDIEKEYPSDLPSYLKTKLNKANTKRKKEIVETEIIKGGFTKIKYVGRKIKSNYISNTPDREISTHWRKGHWRNQKIGENLLESKLIWIIPTIVNKEKGEPKKGHIYEIK
;
A
#
# COMPACT_ATOMS: atom_id res chain seq x y z
N MET A 1 -1.54 -24.08 17.00
CA MET A 1 -2.15 -23.68 15.72
C MET A 1 -1.80 -22.23 15.50
N THR A 2 -1.10 -21.92 14.41
CA THR A 2 -0.83 -20.54 13.97
C THR A 2 -2.14 -19.91 13.50
N ASN A 3 -2.50 -18.74 14.05
CA ASN A 3 -3.70 -18.01 13.65
C ASN A 3 -3.38 -17.16 12.41
N GLU A 4 -3.19 -17.81 11.25
CA GLU A 4 -2.83 -17.19 9.98
C GLU A 4 -3.60 -15.89 9.70
N TYR A 5 -4.92 -15.85 9.95
CA TYR A 5 -5.71 -14.67 9.70
C TYR A 5 -5.35 -13.49 10.61
N LEU A 6 -5.00 -13.78 11.87
CA LEU A 6 -4.56 -12.78 12.84
C LEU A 6 -3.12 -12.33 12.61
N GLU A 7 -2.34 -13.01 11.78
CA GLU A 7 -0.98 -12.59 11.43
C GLU A 7 -0.96 -11.49 10.37
N TYR A 8 -2.02 -11.33 9.57
CA TYR A 8 -2.15 -10.18 8.66
C TYR A 8 -2.17 -8.88 9.48
N TYR A 9 -1.33 -7.93 9.09
CA TYR A 9 -1.10 -6.68 9.82
C TYR A 9 -2.39 -5.98 10.31
N PRO A 10 -3.43 -5.75 9.47
CA PRO A 10 -4.63 -5.04 9.92
C PRO A 10 -5.36 -5.75 11.07
N ASN A 11 -5.34 -7.09 11.07
CA ASN A 11 -6.00 -7.89 12.10
C ASN A 11 -5.16 -7.98 13.37
N LYS A 12 -3.84 -8.17 13.21
CA LYS A 12 -2.85 -8.20 14.28
C LYS A 12 -2.89 -6.90 15.10
N LEU A 13 -2.81 -5.79 14.39
CA LEU A 13 -2.79 -4.44 14.95
C LEU A 13 -4.09 -4.14 15.72
N ALA A 14 -5.24 -4.41 15.10
CA ALA A 14 -6.54 -4.20 15.72
C ALA A 14 -6.75 -5.02 16.99
N LYS A 15 -6.19 -6.23 17.03
CA LYS A 15 -6.19 -7.08 18.22
C LYS A 15 -5.30 -6.49 19.31
N ASP A 16 -4.06 -6.14 18.97
CA ASP A 16 -3.05 -5.64 19.93
C ASP A 16 -3.53 -4.33 20.58
N PHE A 17 -4.10 -3.42 19.80
CA PHE A 17 -4.61 -2.12 20.28
C PHE A 17 -6.11 -2.09 20.58
N LYS A 18 -6.81 -3.23 20.48
CA LYS A 18 -8.24 -3.38 20.79
C LYS A 18 -9.13 -2.37 20.04
N PHE A 19 -8.82 -2.09 18.76
CA PHE A 19 -9.51 -1.08 17.95
C PHE A 19 -11.03 -1.25 17.91
N ASP A 20 -11.54 -2.49 17.91
CA ASP A 20 -12.98 -2.76 18.01
C ASP A 20 -13.66 -2.14 19.25
N LYS A 21 -12.95 -1.98 20.37
CA LYS A 21 -13.48 -1.32 21.57
C LYS A 21 -13.61 0.19 21.38
N HIS A 22 -12.69 0.78 20.62
CA HIS A 22 -12.63 2.23 20.39
C HIS A 22 -13.72 2.72 19.44
N LEU A 23 -14.24 1.86 18.55
CA LEU A 23 -15.42 2.15 17.72
C LEU A 23 -16.67 2.55 18.51
N LYS A 24 -16.78 2.15 19.79
CA LYS A 24 -17.92 2.53 20.64
C LYS A 24 -17.87 3.98 21.12
N ASN A 25 -16.69 4.58 21.16
CA ASN A 25 -16.48 5.96 21.57
C ASN A 25 -15.17 6.48 20.95
N GLU A 26 -15.24 6.83 19.68
CA GLU A 26 -14.08 7.27 18.90
C GLU A 26 -13.52 8.59 19.41
N LYS A 27 -14.40 9.52 19.81
CA LYS A 27 -13.99 10.81 20.39
C LYS A 27 -13.10 10.62 21.62
N ARG A 28 -13.48 9.73 22.54
CA ARG A 28 -12.65 9.42 23.71
C ARG A 28 -11.30 8.84 23.33
N PHE A 29 -11.24 8.04 22.26
CA PHE A 29 -9.98 7.47 21.78
C PHE A 29 -9.09 8.52 21.11
N GLN A 30 -9.68 9.42 20.30
CA GLN A 30 -9.00 10.59 19.75
C GLN A 30 -8.44 11.48 20.87
N GLU A 31 -9.26 11.82 21.87
CA GLU A 31 -8.82 12.60 23.04
C GLU A 31 -7.71 11.91 23.83
N TYR A 32 -7.77 10.58 23.99
CA TYR A 32 -6.69 9.81 24.62
C TYR A 32 -5.39 9.91 23.82
N CYS A 33 -5.48 9.91 22.48
CA CYS A 33 -4.33 9.83 21.61
C CYS A 33 -3.66 11.18 21.34
N ARG A 34 -4.45 12.19 20.98
CA ARG A 34 -3.99 13.53 20.56
C ARG A 34 -4.22 14.61 21.61
N GLY A 35 -4.93 14.32 22.70
CA GLY A 35 -5.30 15.30 23.73
C GLY A 35 -6.68 15.90 23.51
N LYS A 36 -7.17 16.63 24.52
CA LYS A 36 -8.48 17.30 24.45
C LYS A 36 -8.34 18.67 23.82
N GLU A 37 -9.30 19.05 23.00
CA GLU A 37 -9.42 20.43 22.55
C GLU A 37 -9.74 21.34 23.74
N ILE A 38 -8.85 22.30 24.00
CA ILE A 38 -9.08 23.34 25.00
C ILE A 38 -8.98 24.71 24.33
N PRO A 39 -9.79 25.70 24.77
CA PRO A 39 -9.65 27.06 24.29
C PRO A 39 -8.25 27.61 24.57
N TYR A 40 -7.70 28.32 23.59
CA TYR A 40 -6.45 29.05 23.67
C TYR A 40 -6.69 30.49 23.25
N TYR A 41 -6.19 31.41 24.07
CA TYR A 41 -6.16 32.84 23.77
C TYR A 41 -4.75 33.35 24.02
N LYS A 42 -4.14 33.96 23.01
CA LYS A 42 -2.85 34.66 23.13
C LYS A 42 -3.05 36.17 23.16
N ASP A 43 -3.74 36.71 22.15
CA ASP A 43 -4.02 38.13 21.95
C ASP A 43 -5.13 38.35 20.89
N GLU A 44 -5.46 39.61 20.60
CA GLU A 44 -6.45 39.97 19.56
C GLU A 44 -5.98 39.47 18.20
N GLY A 45 -6.74 38.53 17.63
CA GLY A 45 -6.43 37.88 16.36
C GLY A 45 -5.74 36.51 16.48
N ASN A 46 -5.16 36.17 17.64
CA ASN A 46 -4.57 34.84 17.91
C ASN A 46 -5.33 34.12 19.03
N TRP A 47 -6.51 33.61 18.70
CA TRP A 47 -7.36 32.79 19.56
C TRP A 47 -7.87 31.56 18.79
N GLY A 48 -8.10 30.45 19.48
CA GLY A 48 -8.51 29.20 18.84
C GLY A 48 -8.62 28.04 19.82
N THR A 49 -8.49 26.83 19.32
CA THR A 49 -8.38 25.61 20.12
C THR A 49 -6.96 25.06 20.02
N LYS A 50 -6.44 24.54 21.13
CA LYS A 50 -5.21 23.74 21.15
C LYS A 50 -5.49 22.39 21.75
N LEU A 51 -4.65 21.42 21.41
CA LEU A 51 -4.72 20.08 22.01
C LEU A 51 -3.95 20.06 23.33
N ASP A 52 -4.64 19.68 24.41
CA ASP A 52 -4.05 19.41 25.72
C ASP A 52 -3.95 17.90 25.94
N ILE A 53 -2.73 17.40 25.76
CA ILE A 53 -2.38 16.00 26.03
C ILE A 53 -1.91 15.80 27.48
N GLY A 54 -1.88 16.85 28.30
CA GLY A 54 -1.39 16.84 29.67
C GLY A 54 0.12 16.56 29.78
N ASN A 55 0.56 16.15 30.98
CA ASN A 55 1.96 15.84 31.27
C ASN A 55 2.36 14.43 30.77
N ILE A 56 2.22 14.19 29.47
CA ILE A 56 2.62 12.93 28.84
C ILE A 56 4.02 13.09 28.24
N PRO A 57 4.94 12.12 28.49
CA PRO A 57 6.25 12.14 27.83
C PRO A 57 6.12 12.20 26.31
N ILE A 58 6.91 13.03 25.64
CA ILE A 58 6.84 13.24 24.19
C ILE A 58 6.86 11.91 23.41
N LYS A 59 7.68 10.94 23.85
CA LYS A 59 7.74 9.59 23.24
C LYS A 59 6.39 8.87 23.28
N GLU A 60 5.65 8.99 24.37
CA GLU A 60 4.32 8.38 24.52
C GLU A 60 3.27 9.14 23.68
N ALA A 61 3.37 10.48 23.60
CA ALA A 61 2.51 11.28 22.73
C ALA A 61 2.67 10.89 21.24
N VAL A 62 3.91 10.70 20.74
CA VAL A 62 4.15 10.23 19.35
C VAL A 62 3.51 8.87 19.12
N LYS A 63 3.73 7.92 20.04
CA LYS A 63 3.17 6.57 19.92
C LYS A 63 1.66 6.59 19.81
N ARG A 64 1.01 7.43 20.60
CA ARG A 64 -0.44 7.60 20.58
C ARG A 64 -0.94 8.25 19.29
N ALA A 65 -0.23 9.25 18.76
CA ALA A 65 -0.54 9.83 17.45
C ALA A 65 -0.47 8.77 16.33
N PHE A 66 0.59 7.94 16.33
CA PHE A 66 0.72 6.81 15.41
C PHE A 66 -0.45 5.82 15.53
N ILE A 67 -0.78 5.41 16.76
CA ILE A 67 -1.90 4.51 17.03
C ILE A 67 -3.23 5.09 16.50
N LEU A 68 -3.43 6.41 16.61
CA LEU A 68 -4.62 7.06 16.08
C LEU A 68 -4.67 7.04 14.55
N GLN A 69 -3.53 7.32 13.89
CA GLN A 69 -3.41 7.23 12.43
C GLN A 69 -3.76 5.82 11.95
N GLU A 70 -3.14 4.81 12.56
CA GLU A 70 -3.39 3.40 12.26
C GLU A 70 -4.84 3.00 12.50
N PHE A 71 -5.48 3.53 13.55
CA PHE A 71 -6.90 3.30 13.81
C PHE A 71 -7.79 3.87 12.71
N GLY A 72 -7.47 5.06 12.20
CA GLY A 72 -8.19 5.69 11.08
C GLY A 72 -8.12 4.83 9.83
N VAL A 73 -6.91 4.47 9.39
CA VAL A 73 -6.69 3.64 8.21
C VAL A 73 -7.34 2.25 8.36
N TRP A 74 -7.18 1.61 9.52
CA TRP A 74 -7.83 0.33 9.81
C TRP A 74 -9.35 0.43 9.78
N LYS A 75 -9.92 1.49 10.35
CA LYS A 75 -11.38 1.70 10.40
C LYS A 75 -11.94 1.84 8.99
N GLU A 76 -11.30 2.62 8.13
CA GLU A 76 -11.70 2.76 6.72
C GLU A 76 -11.67 1.41 6.00
N TRP A 77 -10.55 0.67 6.11
CA TRP A 77 -10.42 -0.68 5.55
C TRP A 77 -11.50 -1.65 6.08
N LYS A 78 -11.80 -1.58 7.37
CA LYS A 78 -12.82 -2.40 8.02
C LYS A 78 -14.21 -2.12 7.44
N ASN A 79 -14.53 -0.84 7.24
CA ASN A 79 -15.84 -0.39 6.76
C ASN A 79 -16.04 -0.65 5.27
N THR A 80 -14.98 -0.76 4.48
CA THR A 80 -15.05 -1.04 3.03
C THR A 80 -14.86 -2.52 2.67
N GLY A 81 -15.05 -3.42 3.63
CA GLY A 81 -15.16 -4.86 3.37
C GLY A 81 -13.91 -5.69 3.67
N LYS A 82 -12.93 -5.13 4.38
CA LYS A 82 -11.75 -5.86 4.90
C LYS A 82 -10.98 -6.63 3.82
N ASN A 83 -10.85 -6.04 2.64
CA ASN A 83 -10.24 -6.71 1.50
C ASN A 83 -8.73 -6.87 1.74
N ILE A 84 -8.24 -8.12 1.74
CA ILE A 84 -6.81 -8.46 1.81
C ILE A 84 -6.42 -9.16 0.51
N PHE A 85 -5.33 -8.69 -0.11
CA PHE A 85 -4.66 -9.33 -1.23
C PHE A 85 -3.31 -9.87 -0.77
N ASN A 86 -3.13 -11.19 -0.83
CA ASN A 86 -1.88 -11.87 -0.48
C ASN A 86 -1.17 -12.32 -1.76
N PHE A 87 -0.01 -11.71 -2.05
CA PHE A 87 0.76 -12.01 -3.25
C PHE A 87 1.67 -13.20 -3.02
N SER A 88 1.60 -14.20 -3.92
CA SER A 88 2.46 -15.37 -3.86
C SER A 88 3.94 -14.97 -3.98
N LYS A 89 4.81 -15.77 -3.37
CA LYS A 89 6.26 -15.54 -3.43
C LYS A 89 6.79 -15.51 -4.87
N ASN A 90 6.34 -16.44 -5.71
CA ASN A 90 6.79 -16.52 -7.11
C ASN A 90 6.39 -15.28 -7.91
N LEU A 91 5.14 -14.82 -7.77
CA LEU A 91 4.67 -13.61 -8.43
C LEU A 91 5.46 -12.38 -7.94
N THR A 92 5.69 -12.31 -6.64
CA THR A 92 6.43 -11.23 -5.99
C THR A 92 7.86 -11.09 -6.54
N GLU A 93 8.59 -12.20 -6.67
CA GLU A 93 9.94 -12.21 -7.24
C GLU A 93 9.96 -11.64 -8.68
N LEU A 94 8.97 -12.01 -9.50
CA LEU A 94 8.85 -11.52 -10.88
C LEU A 94 8.44 -10.03 -10.95
N LEU A 95 7.53 -9.59 -10.09
CA LEU A 95 7.09 -8.19 -10.07
C LEU A 95 8.20 -7.24 -9.60
N LYS A 96 9.09 -7.67 -8.70
CA LYS A 96 10.29 -6.89 -8.32
C LYS A 96 11.21 -6.60 -9.51
N GLU A 97 11.28 -7.53 -10.46
CA GLU A 97 12.09 -7.42 -11.68
C GLU A 97 11.34 -6.77 -12.85
N THR A 98 10.23 -6.08 -12.59
CA THR A 98 9.40 -5.40 -13.60
C THR A 98 9.49 -3.88 -13.45
N ASN A 99 9.75 -3.16 -14.55
CA ASN A 99 9.77 -1.68 -14.56
C ASN A 99 8.36 -1.11 -14.85
N VAL A 100 8.05 0.02 -14.23
CA VAL A 100 6.74 0.70 -14.31
C VAL A 100 6.83 2.21 -14.56
N LEU A 101 8.00 2.81 -14.44
CA LEU A 101 8.14 4.27 -14.28
C LEU A 101 7.57 5.08 -15.45
N ASP A 102 7.76 4.62 -16.68
CA ASP A 102 7.37 5.34 -17.90
C ASP A 102 5.89 5.12 -18.30
N LEU A 103 5.14 4.30 -17.57
CA LEU A 103 3.75 4.04 -17.91
C LEU A 103 2.88 5.22 -17.50
N ASP A 104 1.84 5.45 -18.28
CA ASP A 104 0.78 6.41 -17.96
C ASP A 104 0.13 6.02 -16.62
N ILE A 105 0.06 6.95 -15.68
CA ILE A 105 -0.42 6.64 -14.33
C ILE A 105 -1.93 6.35 -14.28
N SER A 106 -2.71 6.92 -15.20
CA SER A 106 -4.16 6.73 -15.29
C SER A 106 -4.58 5.29 -15.60
N ILE A 107 -3.65 4.45 -16.07
CA ILE A 107 -3.94 3.03 -16.35
C ILE A 107 -4.24 2.23 -15.09
N ILE A 108 -3.79 2.70 -13.92
CA ILE A 108 -3.98 1.99 -12.65
C ILE A 108 -5.47 2.02 -12.28
N LYS A 109 -6.07 0.84 -12.15
CA LYS A 109 -7.46 0.68 -11.69
C LYS A 109 -7.49 -0.10 -10.39
N LEU A 110 -8.05 0.53 -9.37
CA LEU A 110 -8.19 -0.08 -8.06
C LEU A 110 -9.41 -1.02 -8.04
N PRO A 111 -9.28 -2.25 -7.50
CA PRO A 111 -10.40 -3.19 -7.41
C PRO A 111 -11.43 -2.81 -6.32
N TYR A 112 -11.03 -1.98 -5.36
CA TYR A 112 -11.84 -1.49 -4.25
C TYR A 112 -11.38 -0.09 -3.84
N LYS A 113 -12.26 0.68 -3.20
CA LYS A 113 -11.93 1.99 -2.63
C LYS A 113 -10.83 1.91 -1.58
N ASN A 114 -10.96 0.99 -0.61
CA ASN A 114 -9.89 0.72 0.36
C ASN A 114 -9.64 -0.78 0.48
N PHE A 115 -8.37 -1.18 0.48
CA PHE A 115 -7.94 -2.57 0.64
C PHE A 115 -6.50 -2.64 1.16
N TYR A 116 -6.11 -3.81 1.65
CA TYR A 116 -4.76 -4.08 2.13
C TYR A 116 -4.05 -5.04 1.17
N ILE A 117 -2.80 -4.75 0.84
CA ILE A 117 -1.88 -5.65 0.15
C ILE A 117 -0.87 -6.16 1.17
N ASP A 118 -0.82 -7.48 1.32
CA ASP A 118 0.22 -8.16 2.10
C ASP A 118 1.51 -8.25 1.29
N LEU A 119 2.60 -7.69 1.83
CA LEU A 119 3.91 -7.59 1.19
C LEU A 119 4.96 -8.46 1.92
N THR A 120 4.56 -9.24 2.93
CA THR A 120 5.49 -10.09 3.72
C THR A 120 6.32 -11.03 2.86
N SER A 121 5.75 -11.59 1.78
CA SER A 121 6.47 -12.45 0.83
C SER A 121 7.58 -11.71 0.06
N ALA A 122 7.48 -10.39 -0.06
CA ALA A 122 8.46 -9.55 -0.73
C ALA A 122 9.69 -9.29 0.13
N LYS A 123 9.60 -9.34 1.46
CA LYS A 123 10.75 -9.04 2.35
C LYS A 123 11.46 -7.74 1.94
N ILE A 124 10.69 -6.68 1.66
CA ILE A 124 11.26 -5.37 1.36
C ILE A 124 11.74 -4.78 2.69
N PRO A 125 13.03 -4.44 2.82
CA PRO A 125 13.55 -3.93 4.07
C PRO A 125 12.98 -2.52 4.33
N PHE A 126 12.62 -2.26 5.59
CA PHE A 126 12.08 -0.96 5.97
C PHE A 126 13.11 0.17 5.81
N GLU A 127 14.33 -0.11 6.25
CA GLU A 127 15.51 0.76 6.14
C GLU A 127 16.59 0.06 5.33
N GLU A 128 17.50 0.84 4.75
CA GLU A 128 18.66 0.27 4.08
C GLU A 128 19.49 -0.56 5.07
N ASN A 129 19.76 -1.82 4.72
CA ASN A 129 20.47 -2.79 5.58
C ASN A 129 19.76 -3.14 6.91
N GLY A 130 18.48 -2.77 7.08
CA GLY A 130 17.68 -3.16 8.26
C GLY A 130 17.27 -4.63 8.25
N SER A 131 17.00 -5.19 9.43
CA SER A 131 16.49 -6.56 9.58
C SER A 131 14.97 -6.67 9.52
N GLU A 132 14.29 -5.55 9.71
CA GLU A 132 12.83 -5.45 9.68
C GLU A 132 12.33 -5.23 8.25
N PHE A 133 11.20 -5.86 7.93
CA PHE A 133 10.58 -5.79 6.62
C PHE A 133 9.22 -5.11 6.70
N ILE A 134 8.83 -4.50 5.58
CA ILE A 134 7.49 -3.98 5.37
C ILE A 134 6.51 -5.17 5.35
N GLU A 135 5.49 -5.15 6.22
CA GLU A 135 4.49 -6.22 6.30
C GLU A 135 3.39 -6.02 5.23
N GLY A 136 3.05 -4.78 4.89
CA GLY A 136 2.13 -4.51 3.79
C GLY A 136 1.88 -3.04 3.51
N ALA A 137 0.80 -2.77 2.80
CA ALA A 137 0.31 -1.41 2.55
C ALA A 137 -1.21 -1.38 2.49
N PHE A 138 -1.81 -0.36 3.10
CA PHE A 138 -3.18 0.03 2.80
C PHE A 138 -3.20 0.90 1.55
N ILE A 139 -4.16 0.62 0.67
CA ILE A 139 -4.38 1.34 -0.57
C ILE A 139 -5.74 2.01 -0.47
N THR A 140 -5.78 3.30 -0.75
CA THR A 140 -6.98 4.15 -0.68
C THR A 140 -7.18 4.87 -2.02
N ASP A 141 -8.42 4.87 -2.51
CA ASP A 141 -8.86 5.70 -3.64
C ASP A 141 -9.37 7.03 -3.07
N GLU A 142 -8.62 8.09 -3.33
CA GLU A 142 -8.78 9.40 -2.73
C GLU A 142 -9.23 10.41 -3.78
N ASN A 143 -10.11 11.32 -3.38
CA ASN A 143 -10.49 12.48 -4.18
C ASN A 143 -10.23 13.72 -3.34
N TYR A 144 -9.49 14.66 -3.89
CA TYR A 144 -9.19 15.96 -3.29
C TYR A 144 -9.97 17.04 -4.03
N ASP A 145 -10.47 18.04 -3.33
CA ASP A 145 -10.94 19.26 -3.98
C ASP A 145 -9.75 19.90 -4.70
N ALA A 146 -9.90 20.20 -5.99
CA ALA A 146 -8.87 20.93 -6.72
C ALA A 146 -8.78 22.37 -6.19
N ASP A 147 -7.63 23.01 -6.38
CA ASP A 147 -7.37 24.38 -5.91
C ASP A 147 -8.39 25.43 -6.42
N ASN A 148 -9.09 25.12 -7.51
CA ASN A 148 -10.14 25.96 -8.10
C ASN A 148 -11.55 25.74 -7.49
N GLY A 149 -11.74 24.73 -6.65
CA GLY A 149 -13.04 24.38 -6.03
C GLY A 149 -14.08 23.77 -6.98
N ASP A 150 -13.77 23.65 -8.27
CA ASP A 150 -14.72 23.25 -9.33
C ASP A 150 -14.45 21.84 -9.89
N SER A 151 -13.39 21.17 -9.43
CA SER A 151 -13.01 19.83 -9.88
C SER A 151 -12.41 19.00 -8.73
N PHE A 152 -12.38 17.67 -8.89
CA PHE A 152 -11.71 16.78 -7.95
C PHE A 152 -10.43 16.22 -8.59
N GLU A 153 -9.32 16.25 -7.85
CA GLU A 153 -8.10 15.54 -8.21
C GLU A 153 -8.14 14.14 -7.59
N ARG A 154 -8.14 13.11 -8.44
CA ARG A 154 -8.09 11.73 -7.98
C ARG A 154 -6.65 11.33 -7.65
N ALA A 155 -6.45 10.67 -6.51
CA ALA A 155 -5.17 10.15 -6.10
C ALA A 155 -5.28 8.74 -5.51
N ILE A 156 -4.16 8.03 -5.49
CA ILE A 156 -4.00 6.76 -4.78
C ILE A 156 -3.18 7.03 -3.53
N GLY A 157 -3.79 6.87 -2.36
CA GLY A 157 -3.06 6.83 -1.10
C GLY A 157 -2.45 5.45 -0.87
N VAL A 158 -1.20 5.44 -0.40
CA VAL A 158 -0.45 4.24 -0.06
C VAL A 158 0.15 4.41 1.33
N ASP A 159 -0.41 3.75 2.33
CA ASP A 159 0.09 3.74 3.71
C ASP A 159 0.80 2.42 3.97
N PHE A 160 2.13 2.43 3.93
CA PHE A 160 2.92 1.24 4.24
C PHE A 160 2.88 0.94 5.73
N ALA A 161 2.85 -0.35 6.05
CA ALA A 161 2.57 -0.82 7.38
C ALA A 161 3.57 -1.88 7.84
N GLY A 162 3.91 -1.84 9.12
CA GLY A 162 4.78 -2.82 9.77
C GLY A 162 4.82 -2.63 11.28
N LYS A 163 4.74 -3.74 12.03
CA LYS A 163 4.66 -3.71 13.49
C LYS A 163 5.84 -2.99 14.15
N ASP A 164 7.03 -3.16 13.58
CA ASP A 164 8.26 -2.60 14.14
C ASP A 164 8.43 -1.11 13.81
N TYR A 165 7.47 -0.53 13.07
CA TYR A 165 7.52 0.88 12.70
C TYR A 165 7.39 1.77 13.92
N ILE A 166 6.60 1.41 14.94
CA ILE A 166 6.29 2.32 16.05
C ILE A 166 7.53 2.86 16.80
N GLU A 167 8.57 2.04 16.98
CA GLU A 167 9.82 2.49 17.64
C GLU A 167 10.74 3.29 16.69
N LYS A 168 10.63 3.10 15.37
CA LYS A 168 11.40 3.83 14.34
C LYS A 168 10.72 5.14 13.94
N TYR A 169 9.40 5.11 13.82
CA TYR A 169 8.48 6.23 13.65
C TYR A 169 8.76 7.31 14.67
N TRP A 170 9.04 6.95 15.93
CA TRP A 170 9.53 7.89 16.96
C TRP A 170 10.70 8.77 16.49
N LYS A 171 11.74 8.19 15.88
CA LYS A 171 12.97 8.92 15.53
C LYS A 171 12.74 9.91 14.39
N ILE A 172 11.86 9.57 13.46
CA ILE A 172 11.65 10.28 12.20
C ILE A 172 10.47 11.27 12.34
N ASN A 173 9.34 10.80 12.88
CA ASN A 173 8.11 11.61 12.96
C ASN A 173 8.11 12.65 14.08
N LYS A 174 9.02 12.58 15.06
CA LYS A 174 9.17 13.70 16.02
C LYS A 174 9.45 15.04 15.33
N ASN A 175 10.05 14.98 14.13
CA ASN A 175 10.39 16.11 13.30
C ASN A 175 9.36 16.33 12.18
N LEU A 176 8.34 15.48 12.05
CA LEU A 176 7.20 15.72 11.16
C LEU A 176 6.18 16.61 11.87
N CYS A 177 5.47 17.44 11.10
CA CYS A 177 4.35 18.19 11.65
C CYS A 177 3.31 17.18 12.15
N TRP A 178 2.91 17.33 13.40
CA TRP A 178 1.97 16.44 14.09
C TRP A 178 0.54 16.56 13.57
N ASP A 179 0.31 17.60 12.77
CA ASP A 179 -0.97 17.98 12.21
C ASP A 179 -1.18 17.35 10.81
N GLY A 180 -0.15 16.70 10.25
CA GLY A 180 -0.26 15.94 9.01
C GLY A 180 -0.74 14.52 9.25
N ASP A 181 -1.82 14.11 8.60
CA ASP A 181 -2.35 12.74 8.63
C ASP A 181 -1.44 11.70 7.91
N ARG A 182 -0.23 12.09 7.47
CA ARG A 182 0.71 11.26 6.71
C ARG A 182 2.05 11.11 7.42
N GLY A 183 2.50 9.86 7.57
CA GLY A 183 3.86 9.55 8.04
C GLY A 183 4.85 9.52 6.87
N PHE A 184 6.15 9.42 7.15
CA PHE A 184 7.17 9.26 6.09
C PHE A 184 7.01 7.99 5.23
N HIS A 185 6.29 7.01 5.78
CA HIS A 185 5.96 5.74 5.15
C HIS A 185 4.65 5.79 4.35
N SER A 186 4.11 6.97 4.10
CA SER A 186 2.86 7.16 3.36
C SER A 186 3.15 7.94 2.07
N MET A 187 2.37 7.69 1.02
CA MET A 187 2.47 8.37 -0.26
C MET A 187 1.10 8.72 -0.81
N THR A 188 1.00 9.78 -1.60
CA THR A 188 -0.21 10.12 -2.35
C THR A 188 0.13 10.36 -3.81
N LEU A 189 -0.30 9.42 -4.65
CA LEU A 189 -0.02 9.42 -6.07
C LEU A 189 -1.20 9.99 -6.83
N PHE A 190 -1.11 11.26 -7.20
CA PHE A 190 -2.11 11.92 -8.02
C PHE A 190 -2.15 11.30 -9.42
N LEU A 191 -3.35 10.88 -9.83
CA LEU A 191 -3.62 10.31 -11.15
C LEU A 191 -3.97 11.39 -12.16
N GLU A 192 -4.63 12.44 -11.69
CA GLU A 192 -5.14 13.55 -12.49
C GLU A 192 -4.84 14.84 -11.72
N LYS A 193 -3.80 15.58 -12.15
CA LYS A 193 -3.43 16.90 -11.60
C LYS A 193 -3.13 17.84 -12.74
N ASN A 194 -4.05 18.75 -13.05
CA ASN A 194 -3.97 19.87 -14.01
C ASN A 194 -3.12 19.66 -15.30
N GLY A 195 -3.04 18.43 -15.84
CA GLY A 195 -2.33 18.09 -17.07
C GLY A 195 -0.82 17.83 -16.97
N ASP A 196 -0.21 17.99 -15.79
CA ASP A 196 1.25 17.94 -15.61
C ASP A 196 1.78 16.54 -15.24
N LEU A 197 0.93 15.65 -14.75
CA LEU A 197 1.33 14.28 -14.40
C LEU A 197 0.89 13.32 -15.49
N ARG A 198 1.84 12.80 -16.27
CA ARG A 198 1.56 11.82 -17.33
C ARG A 198 1.95 10.43 -16.90
N THR A 199 3.15 10.28 -16.36
CA THR A 199 3.75 8.99 -16.02
C THR A 199 3.72 8.71 -14.52
N ILE A 200 3.90 7.44 -14.16
CA ILE A 200 4.13 7.05 -12.76
C ILE A 200 5.34 7.79 -12.18
N GLN A 201 6.40 7.98 -12.97
CA GLN A 201 7.58 8.72 -12.54
C GLN A 201 7.25 10.18 -12.19
N ASP A 202 6.37 10.83 -12.95
CA ASP A 202 5.94 12.21 -12.67
C ASP A 202 5.23 12.30 -11.33
N ALA A 203 4.28 11.41 -11.06
CA ALA A 203 3.54 11.39 -9.81
C ALA A 203 4.43 11.09 -8.60
N ILE A 204 5.41 10.18 -8.74
CA ILE A 204 6.40 9.89 -7.70
C ILE A 204 7.26 11.12 -7.40
N ASN A 205 7.69 11.83 -8.45
CA ASN A 205 8.49 13.05 -8.30
C ASN A 205 7.67 14.17 -7.65
N PHE A 206 6.39 14.26 -7.99
CA PHE A 206 5.45 15.20 -7.37
C PHE A 206 5.30 14.93 -5.86
N ASP A 207 4.99 13.68 -5.48
CA ASP A 207 4.85 13.26 -4.07
C ASP A 207 6.12 13.54 -3.27
N LYS A 208 7.29 13.14 -3.79
CA LYS A 208 8.59 13.39 -3.13
C LYS A 208 8.87 14.87 -2.90
N LYS A 209 8.51 15.74 -3.85
CA LYS A 209 8.68 17.20 -3.71
C LYS A 209 7.71 17.76 -2.67
N GLY A 210 6.49 17.26 -2.62
CA GLY A 210 5.46 17.71 -1.68
C GLY A 210 5.65 17.23 -0.24
N PHE A 211 6.41 16.14 -0.02
CA PHE A 211 6.58 15.55 1.31
C PHE A 211 7.16 16.53 2.35
N VAL A 212 8.08 17.38 1.93
CA VAL A 212 8.58 18.51 2.72
C VAL A 212 8.07 19.75 2.01
N GLY A 213 6.95 20.27 2.46
CA GLY A 213 6.14 21.26 1.73
C GLY A 213 6.91 22.51 1.27
N GLU A 214 6.26 23.33 0.45
CA GLU A 214 6.82 24.66 0.12
C GLU A 214 7.05 25.47 1.40
N ALA A 215 8.17 26.20 1.45
CA ALA A 215 8.74 26.81 2.66
C ALA A 215 7.81 27.79 3.42
N THR A 216 6.61 28.07 2.94
CA THR A 216 5.70 29.09 3.45
C THR A 216 4.98 28.71 4.74
N PHE A 217 4.86 27.42 5.08
CA PHE A 217 4.18 26.95 6.31
C PHE A 217 5.00 25.99 7.17
N ASP A 218 6.25 25.73 6.78
CA ASP A 218 7.14 24.81 7.47
C ASP A 218 8.25 25.57 8.23
N GLU A 219 8.08 25.73 9.54
CA GLU A 219 9.00 26.45 10.43
C GLU A 219 10.29 25.66 10.78
N ARG A 220 10.45 24.42 10.28
CA ARG A 220 11.66 23.61 10.54
C ARG A 220 12.89 24.20 9.85
N ASP A 221 14.07 23.96 10.43
CA ASP A 221 15.34 24.34 9.81
C ASP A 221 15.63 23.52 8.55
N ASP A 222 16.45 24.09 7.66
CA ASP A 222 16.77 23.50 6.35
C ASP A 222 17.42 22.11 6.45
N ASN A 223 18.24 21.86 7.49
CA ASN A 223 18.89 20.57 7.65
C ASN A 223 17.86 19.48 8.01
N THR A 224 16.94 19.79 8.92
CA THR A 224 15.83 18.89 9.26
C THR A 224 14.96 18.60 8.04
N LYS A 225 14.66 19.60 7.22
CA LYS A 225 13.90 19.44 5.96
C LYS A 225 14.61 18.51 4.98
N ILE A 226 15.91 18.70 4.77
CA ILE A 226 16.73 17.86 3.89
C ILE A 226 16.78 16.43 4.42
N GLU A 227 16.99 16.23 5.72
CA GLU A 227 17.04 14.89 6.33
C GLU A 227 15.72 14.13 6.11
N LEU A 228 14.58 14.78 6.36
CA LEU A 228 13.26 14.18 6.17
C LEU A 228 12.99 13.84 4.70
N TYR A 229 13.34 14.74 3.78
CA TYR A 229 13.24 14.47 2.35
C TYR A 229 14.06 13.24 1.95
N LEU A 230 15.31 13.14 2.42
CA LEU A 230 16.19 12.01 2.10
C LEU A 230 15.65 10.69 2.65
N ILE A 231 15.15 10.68 3.89
CA ILE A 231 14.53 9.49 4.51
C ILE A 231 13.33 9.04 3.68
N HIS A 232 12.41 9.96 3.36
CA HIS A 232 11.23 9.64 2.58
C HIS A 232 11.59 9.20 1.15
N LYS A 233 12.49 9.92 0.48
CA LYS A 233 12.98 9.56 -0.87
C LYS A 233 13.55 8.14 -0.88
N GLN A 234 14.43 7.82 0.07
CA GLN A 234 15.02 6.48 0.17
C GLN A 234 13.97 5.40 0.43
N PHE A 235 12.96 5.70 1.27
CA PHE A 235 11.85 4.80 1.51
C PHE A 235 11.05 4.56 0.23
N VAL A 236 10.62 5.63 -0.45
CA VAL A 236 9.87 5.57 -1.71
C VAL A 236 10.64 4.80 -2.79
N ASP A 237 11.93 5.09 -2.97
CA ASP A 237 12.77 4.41 -3.98
C ASP A 237 12.83 2.89 -3.78
N ARG A 238 12.75 2.40 -2.53
CA ARG A 238 12.75 0.97 -2.21
C ARG A 238 11.39 0.29 -2.43
N THR A 239 10.29 1.03 -2.26
CA THR A 239 8.95 0.43 -2.13
C THR A 239 8.08 0.62 -3.36
N ILE A 240 8.21 1.76 -4.04
CA ILE A 240 7.21 2.23 -4.98
C ILE A 240 7.09 1.36 -6.24
N ASN A 241 8.22 0.93 -6.79
CA ASN A 241 8.20 0.10 -8.00
C ASN A 241 7.41 -1.19 -7.74
N PHE A 242 7.59 -1.81 -6.57
CA PHE A 242 6.89 -3.05 -6.24
C PHE A 242 5.39 -2.82 -6.00
N ILE A 243 5.01 -1.80 -5.23
CA ILE A 243 3.59 -1.57 -4.94
C ILE A 243 2.80 -1.23 -6.22
N ILE A 244 3.39 -0.44 -7.12
CA ILE A 244 2.77 -0.12 -8.41
C ILE A 244 2.63 -1.36 -9.29
N ASN A 245 3.64 -2.22 -9.33
CA ASN A 245 3.55 -3.51 -10.02
C ASN A 245 2.40 -4.38 -9.47
N CYS A 246 2.19 -4.40 -8.15
CA CYS A 246 1.05 -5.07 -7.54
C CYS A 246 -0.28 -4.46 -8.01
N LEU A 247 -0.42 -3.14 -8.03
CA LEU A 247 -1.64 -2.46 -8.48
C LEU A 247 -1.93 -2.67 -9.98
N LEU A 248 -0.90 -2.64 -10.82
CA LEU A 248 -1.00 -2.94 -12.25
C LEU A 248 -1.41 -4.39 -12.49
N TYR A 249 -0.88 -5.33 -11.70
CA TYR A 249 -1.30 -6.73 -11.78
C TYR A 249 -2.79 -6.91 -11.46
N LEU A 250 -3.29 -6.23 -10.41
CA LEU A 250 -4.70 -6.23 -10.05
C LEU A 250 -5.61 -5.53 -11.08
N THR A 251 -5.04 -4.66 -11.92
CA THR A 251 -5.75 -3.99 -13.03
C THR A 251 -6.01 -4.95 -14.20
N THR A 252 -5.26 -6.04 -14.33
CA THR A 252 -5.36 -6.93 -15.50
C THR A 252 -6.65 -7.76 -15.51
N LYS A 253 -7.20 -8.01 -16.71
CA LYS A 253 -8.50 -8.69 -16.89
C LYS A 253 -8.51 -10.16 -16.41
N ASP A 254 -7.42 -10.88 -16.62
CA ASP A 254 -7.31 -12.33 -16.35
C ASP A 254 -6.40 -12.58 -15.13
N VAL A 255 -6.56 -11.75 -14.11
CA VAL A 255 -5.75 -11.80 -12.90
C VAL A 255 -5.96 -13.12 -12.15
N ASP A 256 -4.87 -13.79 -11.78
CA ASP A 256 -4.93 -15.04 -11.02
C ASP A 256 -5.24 -14.74 -9.55
N ILE A 257 -6.53 -14.73 -9.20
CA ILE A 257 -7.01 -14.49 -7.84
C ILE A 257 -7.91 -15.65 -7.38
N GLU A 258 -7.50 -16.29 -6.29
CA GLU A 258 -8.30 -17.29 -5.56
C GLU A 258 -8.85 -16.67 -4.28
N LYS A 259 -10.17 -16.72 -4.08
CA LYS A 259 -10.83 -16.15 -2.91
C LYS A 259 -11.24 -17.26 -1.93
N GLU A 260 -10.48 -17.41 -0.85
CA GLU A 260 -10.63 -18.51 0.10
C GLU A 260 -10.65 -18.00 1.54
N TYR A 261 -11.27 -18.78 2.43
CA TYR A 261 -11.11 -18.54 3.87
C TYR A 261 -9.69 -18.94 4.30
N PRO A 262 -9.14 -18.26 5.32
CA PRO A 262 -7.82 -18.60 5.85
C PRO A 262 -7.82 -20.01 6.45
N SER A 263 -6.63 -20.62 6.53
CA SER A 263 -6.49 -22.02 6.96
C SER A 263 -6.89 -22.23 8.42
N ASP A 264 -6.87 -21.17 9.23
CA ASP A 264 -7.25 -21.14 10.64
C ASP A 264 -8.75 -20.91 10.90
N LEU A 265 -9.60 -20.82 9.85
CA LEU A 265 -11.05 -20.75 10.05
C LEU A 265 -11.53 -21.95 10.91
N PRO A 266 -12.29 -21.72 12.00
CA PRO A 266 -12.72 -22.78 12.90
C PRO A 266 -13.38 -23.96 12.19
N SER A 267 -13.00 -25.18 12.60
CA SER A 267 -13.46 -26.43 11.95
C SER A 267 -14.98 -26.54 11.92
N TYR A 268 -15.67 -26.14 12.99
CA TYR A 268 -17.13 -26.16 13.04
C TYR A 268 -17.76 -25.24 11.97
N LEU A 269 -17.18 -24.07 11.68
CA LEU A 269 -17.64 -23.15 10.63
C LEU A 269 -17.36 -23.73 9.24
N LYS A 270 -16.17 -24.32 9.03
CA LYS A 270 -15.84 -25.03 7.78
C LYS A 270 -16.82 -26.15 7.48
N THR A 271 -17.10 -27.01 8.48
CA THR A 271 -18.06 -28.11 8.33
C THR A 271 -19.47 -27.58 8.06
N LYS A 272 -19.90 -26.52 8.77
CA LYS A 272 -21.22 -25.91 8.57
C LYS A 272 -21.36 -25.32 7.16
N LEU A 273 -20.31 -24.68 6.65
CA LEU A 273 -20.26 -24.12 5.30
C LEU A 273 -20.33 -25.22 4.23
N ASN A 274 -19.58 -26.31 4.40
CA ASN A 274 -19.59 -27.45 3.47
C ASN A 274 -20.95 -28.17 3.44
N LYS A 275 -21.66 -28.24 4.58
CA LYS A 275 -23.01 -28.81 4.68
C LYS A 275 -24.11 -27.88 4.19
N ALA A 276 -23.83 -26.58 3.99
CA ALA A 276 -24.81 -25.61 3.54
C ALA A 276 -25.12 -25.79 2.04
N ASN A 277 -26.20 -26.49 1.74
CA ASN A 277 -26.59 -26.86 0.38
C ASN A 277 -27.49 -25.85 -0.35
N THR A 278 -27.99 -24.81 0.34
CA THR A 278 -28.82 -23.75 -0.28
C THR A 278 -28.15 -22.39 -0.15
N LYS A 279 -28.46 -21.46 -1.07
CA LYS A 279 -27.97 -20.07 -1.03
C LYS A 279 -28.17 -19.42 0.34
N ARG A 280 -29.39 -19.50 0.87
CA ARG A 280 -29.74 -18.95 2.19
C ARG A 280 -28.94 -19.57 3.33
N LYS A 281 -28.72 -20.89 3.34
CA LYS A 281 -27.90 -21.54 4.37
C LYS A 281 -26.45 -21.07 4.30
N LYS A 282 -25.90 -20.90 3.09
CA LYS A 282 -24.55 -20.38 2.89
C LYS A 282 -24.42 -18.96 3.44
N GLU A 283 -25.35 -18.06 3.10
CA GLU A 283 -25.38 -16.68 3.59
C GLU A 283 -25.42 -16.58 5.12
N ILE A 284 -26.20 -17.45 5.78
CA ILE A 284 -26.25 -17.52 7.25
C ILE A 284 -24.88 -17.89 7.83
N VAL A 285 -24.22 -18.90 7.26
CA VAL A 285 -22.89 -19.32 7.72
C VAL A 285 -21.84 -18.27 7.41
N GLU A 286 -21.87 -17.65 6.24
CA GLU A 286 -20.97 -16.56 5.87
C GLU A 286 -21.13 -15.36 6.83
N THR A 287 -22.37 -15.02 7.22
CA THR A 287 -22.64 -13.99 8.23
C THR A 287 -22.06 -14.36 9.60
N GLU A 288 -22.18 -15.62 10.01
CA GLU A 288 -21.60 -16.13 11.26
C GLU A 288 -20.06 -16.06 11.24
N ILE A 289 -19.44 -16.43 10.12
CA ILE A 289 -17.99 -16.32 9.90
C ILE A 289 -17.53 -14.86 10.01
N ILE A 290 -18.25 -13.93 9.37
CA ILE A 290 -17.96 -12.49 9.43
C ILE A 290 -18.09 -11.96 10.87
N LYS A 291 -19.13 -12.36 11.60
CA LYS A 291 -19.32 -12.02 13.02
C LYS A 291 -18.21 -12.59 13.90
N GLY A 292 -17.66 -13.75 13.55
CA GLY A 292 -16.47 -14.33 14.15
C GLY A 292 -15.16 -13.61 13.80
N GLY A 293 -15.22 -12.57 12.97
CA GLY A 293 -14.07 -11.73 12.60
C GLY A 293 -13.35 -12.13 11.32
N PHE A 294 -13.72 -13.24 10.69
CA PHE A 294 -13.03 -13.79 9.52
C PHE A 294 -13.61 -13.26 8.20
N THR A 295 -12.73 -13.07 7.22
CA THR A 295 -13.11 -12.77 5.84
C THR A 295 -12.31 -13.63 4.87
N LYS A 296 -12.76 -13.71 3.62
CA LYS A 296 -12.01 -14.42 2.58
C LYS A 296 -10.80 -13.58 2.15
N ILE A 297 -9.63 -14.20 2.10
CA ILE A 297 -8.40 -13.64 1.57
C ILE A 297 -8.39 -13.82 0.05
N LYS A 298 -7.83 -12.84 -0.68
CA LYS A 298 -7.60 -12.92 -2.13
C LYS A 298 -6.15 -13.30 -2.35
N TYR A 299 -5.90 -14.57 -2.65
CA TYR A 299 -4.56 -15.06 -2.93
C TYR A 299 -4.24 -14.83 -4.40
N VAL A 300 -3.16 -14.09 -4.66
CA VAL A 300 -2.79 -13.56 -5.96
C VAL A 300 -1.58 -14.30 -6.51
N GLY A 301 -1.70 -14.84 -7.73
CA GLY A 301 -0.60 -15.49 -8.44
C GLY A 301 -0.19 -16.87 -7.91
N ARG A 302 -1.10 -17.63 -7.29
CA ARG A 302 -0.82 -19.01 -6.82
C ARG A 302 -0.58 -20.00 -7.95
N LYS A 303 -1.16 -19.76 -9.12
CA LYS A 303 -0.98 -20.59 -10.34
C LYS A 303 0.30 -20.24 -11.08
N ILE A 304 0.96 -19.13 -10.75
CA ILE A 304 2.24 -18.74 -11.35
C ILE A 304 3.35 -19.62 -10.80
N LYS A 305 3.89 -20.49 -11.65
CA LYS A 305 5.03 -21.34 -11.34
C LYS A 305 6.32 -20.58 -11.63
N SER A 306 7.22 -20.52 -10.64
CA SER A 306 8.60 -20.06 -10.80
C SER A 306 9.39 -21.09 -11.61
N ASN A 307 9.25 -21.06 -12.93
CA ASN A 307 10.23 -21.61 -13.85
C ASN A 307 10.48 -20.51 -14.87
N TYR A 308 11.66 -19.86 -14.80
CA TYR A 308 12.03 -18.81 -15.75
C TYR A 308 11.75 -19.29 -17.18
N ILE A 309 10.80 -18.63 -17.84
CA ILE A 309 10.35 -19.00 -19.17
C ILE A 309 11.52 -18.71 -20.12
N SER A 310 12.00 -19.75 -20.80
CA SER A 310 13.05 -19.64 -21.81
C SER A 310 12.43 -19.18 -23.13
N ASN A 311 12.90 -18.04 -23.65
CA ASN A 311 12.65 -17.65 -25.02
C ASN A 311 13.94 -17.83 -25.83
N THR A 312 13.87 -18.61 -26.90
CA THR A 312 14.88 -18.71 -27.97
C THR A 312 14.55 -17.70 -29.08
N PRO A 313 15.32 -16.62 -29.27
CA PRO A 313 15.23 -15.75 -30.44
C PRO A 313 16.02 -16.34 -31.62
N ASP A 314 15.56 -16.10 -32.84
CA ASP A 314 16.24 -16.47 -34.11
C ASP A 314 17.55 -15.71 -34.40
N ARG A 315 18.11 -14.97 -33.42
CA ARG A 315 19.34 -14.19 -33.58
C ARG A 315 20.39 -14.61 -32.54
N GLU A 316 21.67 -14.62 -32.94
CA GLU A 316 22.84 -14.89 -32.08
C GLU A 316 23.02 -13.83 -30.99
N ILE A 317 22.16 -13.85 -29.97
CA ILE A 317 22.27 -12.97 -28.80
C ILE A 317 22.85 -13.77 -27.64
N SER A 318 23.70 -13.17 -26.81
CA SER A 318 24.22 -13.80 -25.58
C SER A 318 23.13 -14.00 -24.54
N THR A 319 23.30 -15.00 -23.66
CA THR A 319 22.39 -15.23 -22.53
C THR A 319 22.35 -14.03 -21.60
N HIS A 320 21.17 -13.46 -21.36
CA HIS A 320 20.98 -12.32 -20.48
C HIS A 320 19.60 -12.31 -19.82
N TRP A 321 19.51 -11.57 -18.72
CA TRP A 321 18.24 -11.23 -18.10
C TRP A 321 17.51 -10.17 -18.90
N ARG A 322 16.25 -10.45 -19.26
CA ARG A 322 15.31 -9.46 -19.76
C ARG A 322 14.32 -9.12 -18.65
N LYS A 323 14.35 -7.86 -18.22
CA LYS A 323 13.40 -7.33 -17.22
C LYS A 323 11.96 -7.44 -17.71
N GLY A 324 11.04 -7.61 -16.78
CA GLY A 324 9.62 -7.54 -17.06
C GLY A 324 9.21 -6.11 -17.38
N HIS A 325 8.15 -5.96 -18.16
CA HIS A 325 7.52 -4.66 -18.41
C HIS A 325 6.04 -4.82 -18.69
N TRP A 326 5.30 -3.73 -18.50
CA TRP A 326 3.91 -3.65 -18.89
C TRP A 326 3.80 -3.09 -20.31
N ARG A 327 2.85 -3.61 -21.08
CA ARG A 327 2.57 -3.14 -22.43
C ARG A 327 1.08 -2.96 -22.60
N ASN A 328 0.69 -1.77 -23.08
CA ASN A 328 -0.67 -1.56 -23.52
C ASN A 328 -0.82 -2.10 -24.96
N GLN A 329 -1.48 -3.25 -25.10
CA GLN A 329 -1.65 -3.91 -26.40
C GLN A 329 -3.01 -3.54 -26.99
N LYS A 330 -3.01 -2.92 -28.17
CA LYS A 330 -4.22 -2.65 -28.94
C LYS A 330 -4.88 -3.97 -29.39
N ILE A 331 -6.19 -4.07 -29.21
CA ILE A 331 -7.02 -5.24 -29.54
C ILE A 331 -8.36 -4.80 -30.12
N GLY A 332 -9.17 -5.76 -30.57
CA GLY A 332 -10.52 -5.52 -31.09
C GLY A 332 -10.55 -5.06 -32.54
N GLU A 333 -11.76 -4.83 -33.04
CA GLU A 333 -12.00 -4.35 -34.40
C GLU A 333 -11.40 -2.94 -34.56
N ASN A 334 -10.62 -2.72 -35.62
CA ASN A 334 -9.92 -1.46 -35.89
C ASN A 334 -8.95 -0.98 -34.79
N LEU A 335 -8.52 -1.85 -33.86
CA LEU A 335 -7.57 -1.51 -32.78
C LEU A 335 -8.05 -0.38 -31.85
N LEU A 336 -9.37 -0.21 -31.71
CA LEU A 336 -9.97 0.81 -30.85
C LEU A 336 -9.87 0.45 -29.36
N GLU A 337 -9.81 -0.83 -29.03
CA GLU A 337 -9.68 -1.30 -27.66
C GLU A 337 -8.20 -1.51 -27.30
N SER A 338 -7.91 -1.52 -26.00
CA SER A 338 -6.56 -1.78 -25.53
C SER A 338 -6.58 -2.59 -24.23
N LYS A 339 -5.63 -3.51 -24.10
CA LYS A 339 -5.47 -4.37 -22.93
C LYS A 339 -4.07 -4.20 -22.37
N LEU A 340 -3.99 -3.86 -21.09
CA LEU A 340 -2.73 -3.92 -20.35
C LEU A 340 -2.32 -5.39 -20.19
N ILE A 341 -1.12 -5.72 -20.64
CA ILE A 341 -0.53 -7.04 -20.48
C ILE A 341 0.83 -6.93 -19.79
N TRP A 342 1.13 -7.93 -18.97
CA TRP A 342 2.44 -8.07 -18.33
C TRP A 342 3.32 -8.98 -19.17
N ILE A 343 4.46 -8.46 -19.62
CA ILE A 343 5.52 -9.28 -20.20
C ILE A 343 6.42 -9.72 -19.05
N ILE A 344 6.33 -11.00 -18.71
CA ILE A 344 7.02 -11.61 -17.57
C ILE A 344 8.55 -11.53 -17.76
N PRO A 345 9.34 -11.21 -16.71
CA PRO A 345 10.80 -11.31 -16.75
C PRO A 345 11.26 -12.70 -17.18
N THR A 346 12.25 -12.75 -18.06
CA THR A 346 12.67 -14.00 -18.73
C THR A 346 14.17 -14.05 -18.95
N ILE A 347 14.73 -15.26 -18.95
CA ILE A 347 16.12 -15.50 -19.36
C ILE A 347 16.10 -15.78 -20.86
N VAL A 348 16.78 -14.92 -21.62
CA VAL A 348 16.95 -15.11 -23.06
C VAL A 348 18.11 -16.07 -23.28
N ASN A 349 17.95 -17.07 -24.15
CA ASN A 349 18.98 -18.07 -24.49
C ASN A 349 19.52 -18.87 -23.29
N LYS A 350 18.63 -19.33 -22.41
CA LYS A 350 18.96 -20.10 -21.19
C LYS A 350 19.77 -21.37 -21.50
N GLU A 351 19.52 -21.99 -22.65
CA GLU A 351 20.23 -23.17 -23.13
C GLU A 351 21.72 -22.95 -23.40
N LYS A 352 22.16 -21.68 -23.57
CA LYS A 352 23.56 -21.32 -23.81
C LYS A 352 24.36 -21.06 -22.53
N GLY A 353 23.75 -21.20 -21.35
CA GLY A 353 24.41 -21.07 -20.04
C GLY A 353 23.65 -20.15 -19.09
N GLU A 354 24.31 -19.74 -17.99
CA GLU A 354 23.74 -18.77 -17.05
C GLU A 354 24.03 -17.32 -17.48
N PRO A 355 23.05 -16.40 -17.36
CA PRO A 355 23.24 -15.00 -17.74
C PRO A 355 24.28 -14.32 -16.85
N LYS A 356 25.32 -13.73 -17.47
CA LYS A 356 26.39 -13.00 -16.76
C LYS A 356 26.10 -11.50 -16.55
N LYS A 357 25.18 -10.91 -17.33
CA LYS A 357 24.75 -9.49 -17.25
C LYS A 357 23.28 -9.33 -17.68
N GLY A 358 22.60 -8.28 -17.20
CA GLY A 358 21.28 -7.85 -17.68
C GLY A 358 21.42 -6.65 -18.63
N HIS A 359 20.58 -6.58 -19.67
CA HIS A 359 20.49 -5.40 -20.54
C HIS A 359 19.31 -4.53 -20.12
N ILE A 360 19.57 -3.23 -19.95
CA ILE A 360 18.53 -2.20 -19.94
C ILE A 360 18.41 -1.74 -21.40
N TYR A 361 17.24 -1.90 -22.00
CA TYR A 361 16.98 -1.33 -23.33
C TYR A 361 16.65 0.15 -23.14
N GLU A 362 17.46 1.05 -23.70
CA GLU A 362 17.04 2.43 -23.92
C GLU A 362 15.96 2.40 -25.01
N ILE A 363 14.77 2.91 -24.69
CA ILE A 363 13.70 3.12 -25.66
C ILE A 363 14.10 4.37 -26.46
N LYS A 364 14.25 4.22 -27.78
CA LYS A 364 14.45 5.34 -28.70
C LYS A 364 13.16 6.11 -28.93
#